data_AF-A0A8C3C5U1-F1
#
_entry.id   AF-A0A8C3C5U1-F1
#
_cell.length_a   1.000
_cell.length_b   1.000
_cell.length_c   1.000
_cell.angle_alpha   90.00
_cell.angle_beta   90.00
_cell.angle_gamma   90.00
#
_symmetry.space_group_name_H-M   'P 1'
#
loop_
_entity.id
_entity.type
_entity.pdbx_description
1 polymer ?
#
loop_
_entity_poly.entity_id
_entity_poly.type
_entity_poly.pdbx_seq_one_letter_code
_entity_poly.pdbx_strand_id
1 'polypeptide(L)'
;ERNRHAREEKEAVLRQLQELKNKMNQAERILRLAEMCRRLETEGEKVLPFYPSSLAEGELFDADKVLKEEPAEPLAQALQDYVGLERFWQRFNKARLEEQALERERAAVSLQNQRLRGLLQQYLEGLSVSPEVLSKPNPLLAIEHKSRVPRFPPRPRPQL
;
A
#
# COMPACT_ATOMS: atom_id res chain seq x y z
N GLU A 1 -61.62 -1.88 18.94
CA GLU A 1 -60.89 -1.15 17.89
C GLU A 1 -59.74 -0.31 18.44
N ARG A 2 -59.95 0.66 19.35
CA ARG A 2 -58.88 1.45 19.99
C ARG A 2 -57.69 0.64 20.55
N ASN A 3 -57.96 -0.45 21.27
CA ASN A 3 -56.91 -1.33 21.80
C ASN A 3 -56.12 -2.10 20.73
N ARG A 4 -56.70 -2.29 19.54
CA ARG A 4 -56.03 -2.96 18.42
C ARG A 4 -55.09 -1.99 17.71
N HIS A 5 -55.58 -0.77 17.45
CA HIS A 5 -54.77 0.32 16.90
C HIS A 5 -53.56 0.63 17.79
N ALA A 6 -53.77 0.75 19.10
CA ALA A 6 -52.67 1.01 20.05
C ALA A 6 -51.62 -0.12 20.09
N ARG A 7 -52.00 -1.38 19.81
CA ARG A 7 -51.06 -2.51 19.71
C ARG A 7 -50.28 -2.46 18.40
N GLU A 8 -50.94 -2.18 17.29
CA GLU A 8 -50.33 -2.05 15.97
C GLU A 8 -49.34 -0.87 15.95
N GLU A 9 -49.69 0.27 16.56
CA GLU A 9 -48.78 1.41 16.75
C GLU A 9 -47.58 1.04 17.63
N LYS A 10 -47.81 0.34 18.75
CA LYS A 10 -46.72 -0.12 19.62
C LYS A 10 -45.76 -1.04 18.87
N GLU A 11 -46.27 -1.98 18.07
CA GLU A 11 -45.46 -2.88 17.26
C GLU A 11 -44.67 -2.13 16.18
N ALA A 12 -45.26 -1.13 15.53
CA ALA A 12 -44.58 -0.29 14.56
C ALA A 12 -43.43 0.50 15.21
N VAL A 13 -43.66 1.11 16.37
CA VAL A 13 -42.63 1.83 17.14
C VAL A 13 -41.49 0.90 17.56
N LEU A 14 -41.81 -0.32 18.02
CA LEU A 14 -40.78 -1.31 18.39
C LEU A 14 -39.91 -1.72 17.18
N ARG A 15 -40.51 -1.90 16.00
CA ARG A 15 -39.76 -2.19 14.77
C ARG A 15 -38.83 -1.04 14.38
N GLN A 16 -39.32 0.20 14.44
CA GLN A 16 -38.51 1.38 14.16
C GLN A 16 -37.34 1.53 15.14
N LEU A 17 -37.58 1.29 16.44
CA LEU A 17 -36.52 1.28 17.46
C LEU A 17 -35.46 0.21 17.19
N GLN A 18 -35.88 -0.97 16.75
CA GLN A 18 -34.93 -2.05 16.41
C GLN A 18 -34.10 -1.68 15.17
N GLU A 19 -34.70 -1.07 14.16
CA GLU A 19 -33.98 -0.62 12.97
C GLU A 19 -32.96 0.48 13.31
N LEU A 20 -33.37 1.47 14.12
CA LEU A 20 -32.48 2.53 14.63
C LEU A 20 -31.32 1.93 15.42
N LYS A 21 -31.58 0.93 16.28
CA LYS A 21 -30.53 0.22 17.03
C LYS A 21 -29.55 -0.48 16.10
N ASN A 22 -30.03 -1.12 15.03
CA ASN A 22 -29.16 -1.77 14.05
C ASN A 22 -28.26 -0.75 13.33
N LYS A 23 -28.83 0.39 12.91
CA LYS A 23 -28.07 1.49 12.29
C LYS A 23 -27.01 2.07 13.25
N MET A 24 -27.36 2.23 14.53
CA MET A 24 -26.43 2.68 15.57
C MET A 24 -25.26 1.71 15.73
N ASN A 25 -25.53 0.40 15.82
CA ASN A 25 -24.47 -0.61 15.93
C ASN A 25 -23.53 -0.60 14.71
N GLN A 26 -24.08 -0.39 13.51
CA GLN A 26 -23.29 -0.30 12.29
C GLN A 26 -22.40 0.95 12.31
N ALA A 27 -22.94 2.11 12.69
CA ALA A 27 -22.17 3.35 12.82
C ALA A 27 -21.03 3.21 13.84
N GLU A 28 -21.31 2.61 15.00
CA GLU A 28 -20.30 2.36 16.03
C GLU A 28 -19.16 1.46 15.51
N ARG A 29 -19.50 0.42 14.75
CA ARG A 29 -18.49 -0.44 14.11
C ARG A 29 -17.63 0.33 13.11
N ILE A 30 -18.23 1.21 12.31
CA ILE A 30 -17.48 2.07 11.36
C ILE A 30 -16.51 2.97 12.12
N LEU A 31 -16.96 3.60 13.21
CA LEU A 31 -16.12 4.47 14.04
C LEU A 31 -14.96 3.72 14.68
N ARG A 32 -15.21 2.52 15.24
CA ARG A 32 -14.16 1.68 15.82
C ARG A 32 -13.10 1.29 14.78
N LEU A 33 -13.53 0.93 13.57
CA LEU A 33 -12.60 0.63 12.47
C LEU A 33 -11.79 1.86 12.07
N ALA A 34 -12.43 3.02 11.94
CA ALA A 34 -11.75 4.27 11.63
C ALA A 34 -10.71 4.63 12.69
N GLU A 35 -11.01 4.44 13.98
CA GLU A 35 -10.06 4.66 15.08
C GLU A 35 -8.86 3.70 15.01
N MET A 36 -9.10 2.41 14.75
CA MET A 36 -8.03 1.43 14.57
C MET A 36 -7.12 1.77 13.38
N CYS A 37 -7.70 2.17 12.25
CA CYS A 37 -6.95 2.62 11.08
C CYS A 37 -6.14 3.89 11.39
N ARG A 38 -6.72 4.86 12.10
CA ARG A 38 -6.06 6.12 12.47
C ARG A 38 -4.79 5.90 13.30
N ARG A 39 -4.69 4.81 14.06
CA ARG A 39 -3.47 4.47 14.82
C ARG A 39 -2.29 4.09 13.92
N LEU A 40 -2.55 3.64 12.70
CA LEU A 40 -1.53 3.24 11.72
C LEU A 40 -1.17 4.37 10.76
N GLU A 41 -1.90 5.49 10.79
CA GLU A 41 -1.61 6.68 10.00
C GLU A 41 -0.41 7.43 10.57
N THR A 42 0.37 8.01 9.66
CA THR A 42 1.47 8.91 10.00
C THR A 42 0.94 10.23 10.57
N GLU A 43 1.77 10.94 11.34
CA GLU A 43 1.37 12.26 11.90
C GLU A 43 1.04 13.28 10.80
N GLY A 44 1.73 13.21 9.65
CA GLY A 44 1.44 14.04 8.50
C GLY A 44 0.01 13.84 7.97
N GLU A 45 -0.44 12.58 7.86
CA GLU A 45 -1.79 12.25 7.42
C GLU A 45 -2.87 12.60 8.45
N LYS A 46 -2.53 12.59 9.74
CA LYS A 46 -3.47 13.00 10.79
C LYS A 46 -3.70 14.51 10.79
N VAL A 47 -2.67 15.29 10.45
CA VAL A 47 -2.70 16.76 10.41
C VAL A 47 -3.24 17.27 9.08
N LEU A 48 -2.85 16.64 7.97
CA LEU A 48 -3.28 16.96 6.60
C LEU A 48 -3.86 15.70 5.93
N PRO A 49 -5.12 15.32 6.26
CA PRO A 49 -5.72 14.10 5.75
C PRO A 49 -6.07 14.14 4.27
N PHE A 50 -6.13 15.32 3.67
CA PHE A 50 -6.58 15.54 2.30
C PHE A 50 -5.53 16.33 1.53
N TYR A 51 -5.18 15.80 0.36
CA TYR A 51 -4.26 16.46 -0.56
C TYR A 51 -5.00 17.56 -1.31
N PRO A 52 -4.28 18.62 -1.73
CA PRO A 52 -4.82 19.51 -2.73
C PRO A 52 -5.19 18.72 -3.99
N SER A 53 -6.25 19.15 -4.67
CA SER A 53 -6.58 18.57 -5.97
C SER A 53 -5.40 18.73 -6.91
N SER A 54 -5.05 17.66 -7.60
CA SER A 54 -4.07 17.71 -8.70
C SER A 54 -4.66 18.34 -9.97
N LEU A 55 -5.98 18.53 -10.01
CA LEU A 55 -6.69 19.12 -11.14
C LEU A 55 -6.58 20.65 -11.12
N ALA A 56 -6.40 21.23 -12.30
CA ALA A 56 -6.49 22.68 -12.49
C ALA A 56 -7.94 23.17 -12.30
N GLU A 57 -8.14 24.47 -12.10
CA GLU A 57 -9.47 25.06 -11.87
C GLU A 57 -10.47 24.76 -13.00
N GLY A 58 -10.01 24.76 -14.26
CA GLY A 58 -10.84 24.39 -15.40
C GLY A 58 -11.26 22.91 -15.39
N GLU A 59 -10.34 22.02 -15.04
CA GLU A 59 -10.60 20.58 -14.96
C GLU A 59 -11.54 20.23 -13.80
N LEU A 60 -11.42 20.96 -12.68
CA LEU A 60 -12.36 20.87 -11.56
C LEU A 60 -13.77 21.27 -12.00
N PHE A 61 -13.90 22.34 -12.77
CA PHE A 61 -15.19 22.77 -13.32
C PHE A 61 -15.79 21.72 -14.25
N ASP A 62 -14.98 21.14 -15.13
CA ASP A 62 -15.42 20.08 -16.05
C ASP A 62 -15.84 18.82 -15.29
N ALA A 63 -15.08 18.41 -14.26
CA ALA A 63 -15.43 17.27 -13.42
C ALA A 63 -16.75 17.49 -12.66
N ASP A 64 -16.96 18.68 -12.09
CA ASP A 64 -18.20 19.04 -11.39
C ASP A 64 -19.41 19.09 -12.35
N LYS A 65 -19.19 19.47 -13.61
CA LYS A 65 -20.22 19.40 -14.64
C LYS A 65 -20.61 17.95 -14.93
N VAL A 66 -19.64 17.06 -15.15
CA VAL A 66 -19.89 15.63 -15.41
C VAL A 66 -20.62 14.96 -14.26
N LEU A 67 -20.29 15.29 -13.00
CA LEU A 67 -20.98 14.74 -11.83
C LEU A 67 -22.46 15.13 -11.74
N LYS A 68 -22.85 16.25 -12.34
CA LYS A 68 -24.25 16.74 -12.38
C LYS A 68 -25.04 16.18 -13.56
N GLU A 69 -24.36 15.63 -14.56
CA GLU A 69 -25.02 15.01 -15.71
C GLU A 69 -25.70 13.70 -15.30
N GLU A 70 -26.83 13.38 -15.95
CA GLU A 70 -27.51 12.12 -15.66
C GLU A 70 -26.66 10.94 -16.17
N PRO A 71 -26.41 9.93 -15.34
CA PRO A 71 -25.53 8.82 -15.68
C PRO A 71 -26.21 7.91 -16.71
N ALA A 72 -25.68 7.93 -17.93
CA ALA A 72 -26.15 7.08 -19.02
C ALA A 72 -25.74 5.60 -18.83
N GLU A 73 -24.58 5.36 -18.21
CA GLU A 73 -24.04 4.01 -18.03
C GLU A 73 -24.44 3.39 -16.68
N PRO A 74 -24.69 2.07 -16.63
CA PRO A 74 -25.01 1.37 -15.37
C PRO A 74 -23.95 1.53 -14.28
N LEU A 75 -22.66 1.59 -14.66
CA LEU A 75 -21.58 1.80 -13.71
C LEU A 75 -21.63 3.21 -13.11
N ALA A 76 -21.90 4.23 -13.93
CA ALA A 76 -22.03 5.61 -13.48
C ALA A 76 -23.21 5.78 -12.51
N GLN A 77 -24.33 5.08 -12.76
CA GLN A 77 -25.47 5.04 -11.83
C GLN A 77 -25.07 4.44 -10.48
N ALA A 78 -24.38 3.31 -10.48
CA ALA A 78 -23.91 2.69 -9.24
C ALA A 78 -22.90 3.56 -8.48
N LEU A 79 -22.08 4.35 -9.19
CA LEU A 79 -21.09 5.23 -8.58
C LEU A 79 -21.70 6.48 -7.93
N GLN A 80 -22.93 6.88 -8.28
CA GLN A 80 -23.59 8.04 -7.66
C GLN A 80 -23.70 7.90 -6.13
N ASP A 81 -23.98 6.68 -5.65
CA ASP A 81 -24.07 6.38 -4.22
C ASP A 81 -22.73 6.61 -3.47
N TYR A 82 -21.62 6.66 -4.20
CA TYR A 82 -20.26 6.75 -3.64
C TYR A 82 -19.58 8.10 -3.88
N VAL A 83 -20.25 9.08 -4.51
CA VAL A 83 -19.66 10.40 -4.78
C VAL A 83 -19.18 11.08 -3.49
N GLY A 84 -19.91 10.92 -2.38
CA GLY A 84 -19.52 11.43 -1.06
C GLY A 84 -18.28 10.76 -0.44
N LEU A 85 -17.77 9.68 -1.02
CA LEU A 85 -16.61 8.92 -0.52
C LEU A 85 -15.32 9.23 -1.28
N GLU A 86 -15.28 10.25 -2.12
CA GLU A 86 -14.08 10.64 -2.89
C GLU A 86 -12.85 10.76 -1.98
N ARG A 87 -12.97 11.48 -0.87
CA ARG A 87 -11.87 11.68 0.11
C ARG A 87 -11.42 10.38 0.77
N PHE A 88 -12.34 9.44 0.99
CA PHE A 88 -12.00 8.12 1.50
C PHE A 88 -11.15 7.37 0.47
N TRP A 89 -11.56 7.37 -0.80
CA TRP A 89 -10.84 6.71 -1.88
C TRP A 89 -9.48 7.34 -2.15
N GLN A 90 -9.35 8.67 -2.07
CA GLN A 90 -8.05 9.34 -2.15
C GLN A 90 -7.08 8.82 -1.09
N ARG A 91 -7.50 8.76 0.17
CA ARG A 91 -6.66 8.26 1.28
C ARG A 91 -6.35 6.77 1.15
N PHE A 92 -7.34 5.97 0.76
CA PHE A 92 -7.17 4.53 0.53
C PHE A 92 -6.17 4.26 -0.60
N ASN A 93 -6.34 4.91 -1.74
CA ASN A 93 -5.46 4.74 -2.90
C ASN A 93 -4.03 5.19 -2.58
N LYS A 94 -3.87 6.29 -1.84
CA LYS A 94 -2.55 6.69 -1.34
C LYS A 94 -1.90 5.58 -0.51
N ALA A 95 -2.57 5.07 0.52
CA ALA A 95 -2.02 4.04 1.39
C ALA A 95 -1.64 2.78 0.60
N ARG A 96 -2.43 2.40 -0.41
CA ARG A 96 -2.11 1.28 -1.32
C ARG A 96 -0.89 1.53 -2.19
N LEU A 97 -0.72 2.74 -2.71
CA LEU A 97 0.46 3.10 -3.49
C LEU A 97 1.72 3.09 -2.61
N GLU A 98 1.62 3.58 -1.39
CA GLU A 98 2.70 3.57 -0.41
C GLU A 98 3.08 2.14 0.01
N GLU A 99 2.09 1.27 0.25
CA GLU A 99 2.30 -0.16 0.52
C GLU A 99 3.14 -0.80 -0.60
N GLN A 100 2.74 -0.61 -1.86
CA GLN A 100 3.47 -1.15 -3.02
C GLN A 100 4.86 -0.55 -3.18
N ALA A 101 5.04 0.74 -2.89
CA ALA A 101 6.35 1.39 -2.92
C ALA A 101 7.28 0.80 -1.86
N LEU A 102 6.80 0.64 -0.63
CA LEU A 102 7.55 0.06 0.48
C LEU A 102 7.94 -1.40 0.21
N GLU A 103 7.06 -2.20 -0.41
CA GLU A 103 7.39 -3.56 -0.81
C GLU A 103 8.56 -3.62 -1.80
N ARG A 104 8.55 -2.75 -2.80
CA ARG A 104 9.63 -2.65 -3.79
C ARG A 104 10.94 -2.21 -3.14
N GLU A 105 10.89 -1.20 -2.27
CA GLU A 105 12.08 -0.74 -1.53
C GLU A 105 12.65 -1.83 -0.63
N ARG A 106 11.79 -2.55 0.12
CA ARG A 106 12.20 -3.68 0.94
C ARG A 106 12.89 -4.77 0.11
N ALA A 107 12.34 -5.10 -1.05
CA ALA A 107 12.94 -6.08 -1.96
C ALA A 107 14.32 -5.61 -2.46
N ALA A 108 14.44 -4.35 -2.85
CA ALA A 108 15.70 -3.75 -3.30
C ALA A 108 16.77 -3.76 -2.19
N VAL A 109 16.42 -3.32 -0.99
CA VAL A 109 17.32 -3.31 0.18
C VAL A 109 17.71 -4.74 0.57
N SER A 110 16.80 -5.70 0.50
CA SER A 110 17.09 -7.12 0.78
C SER A 110 18.12 -7.68 -0.20
N LEU A 111 17.94 -7.42 -1.50
CA LEU A 111 18.88 -7.84 -2.53
C LEU A 111 20.27 -7.21 -2.33
N GLN A 112 20.31 -5.92 -2.01
CA GLN A 112 21.57 -5.23 -1.70
C GLN A 112 22.26 -5.85 -0.48
N ASN A 113 21.51 -6.13 0.59
CA ASN A 113 22.06 -6.76 1.79
C ASN A 113 22.63 -8.16 1.49
N GLN A 114 21.91 -8.98 0.72
CA GLN A 114 22.39 -10.29 0.26
C GLN A 114 23.69 -10.17 -0.54
N ARG A 115 23.74 -9.21 -1.48
CA ARG A 115 24.95 -8.96 -2.29
C ARG A 115 26.13 -8.52 -1.42
N LEU A 116 25.91 -7.62 -0.46
CA LEU A 116 26.95 -7.16 0.46
C LEU A 116 27.48 -8.30 1.34
N ARG A 117 26.59 -9.16 1.86
CA ARG A 117 26.99 -10.36 2.61
C ARG A 117 27.79 -11.32 1.74
N GLY A 118 27.39 -11.53 0.49
CA GLY A 118 28.13 -12.36 -0.46
C GLY A 118 29.52 -11.80 -0.76
N LEU A 119 29.65 -10.49 -0.97
CA LEU A 119 30.95 -9.83 -1.15
C LEU A 119 31.83 -9.93 0.10
N LEU A 120 31.25 -9.75 1.28
CA LEU A 120 31.97 -9.90 2.56
C LEU A 120 32.47 -11.34 2.73
N GLN A 121 31.64 -12.33 2.43
CA GLN A 121 32.04 -13.74 2.47
C GLN A 121 33.20 -14.02 1.51
N GLN A 122 33.12 -13.56 0.26
CA GLN A 122 34.21 -13.69 -0.72
C GLN A 122 35.50 -13.01 -0.24
N TYR A 123 35.40 -11.84 0.40
CA TYR A 123 36.55 -11.14 0.96
C TYR A 123 37.20 -11.91 2.11
N LEU A 124 36.40 -12.48 3.01
CA LEU A 124 36.89 -13.31 4.12
C LEU A 124 37.52 -14.63 3.60
N GLU A 125 36.91 -15.29 2.62
CA GLU A 125 37.49 -16.44 1.92
C GLU A 125 38.82 -16.08 1.22
N GLY A 126 38.95 -14.87 0.69
CA GLY A 126 40.20 -14.38 0.09
C GLY A 126 41.32 -14.10 1.09
N LEU A 127 40.99 -13.78 2.34
CA LEU A 127 41.97 -13.55 3.41
C LEU A 127 42.29 -14.82 4.21
N SER A 128 41.33 -15.72 4.39
CA SER A 128 41.50 -16.96 5.16
C SER A 128 41.86 -18.13 4.25
N VAL A 129 42.96 -18.84 4.54
CA VAL A 129 43.30 -20.08 3.82
C VAL A 129 42.53 -21.24 4.44
N SER A 130 41.31 -21.48 3.96
CA SER A 130 40.50 -22.64 4.33
C SER A 130 40.60 -23.77 3.27
N PRO A 131 40.42 -25.05 3.65
CA PRO A 131 40.46 -26.17 2.70
C PRO A 131 39.39 -26.04 1.59
N GLU A 132 38.27 -25.39 1.89
CA GLU A 132 37.19 -25.09 0.94
C GLU A 132 37.63 -24.10 -0.13
N VAL A 133 38.41 -23.08 0.24
CA VAL A 133 39.06 -22.18 -0.72
C VAL A 133 39.96 -23.05 -1.60
N LEU A 134 40.94 -23.76 -1.06
CA LEU A 134 41.91 -24.58 -1.83
C LEU A 134 41.29 -25.62 -2.79
N SER A 135 40.06 -26.09 -2.52
CA SER A 135 39.32 -27.01 -3.40
C SER A 135 38.71 -26.36 -4.66
N LYS A 136 38.47 -25.04 -4.63
CA LYS A 136 37.97 -24.24 -5.75
C LYS A 136 39.16 -23.67 -6.56
N PRO A 137 38.98 -23.29 -7.84
CA PRO A 137 40.03 -22.62 -8.59
C PRO A 137 40.32 -21.23 -8.01
N ASN A 138 41.45 -21.08 -7.32
CA ASN A 138 41.86 -19.83 -6.68
C ASN A 138 43.19 -19.31 -7.24
N PRO A 139 43.44 -17.99 -7.16
CA PRO A 139 44.72 -17.40 -7.53
C PRO A 139 45.91 -17.92 -6.70
N LEU A 140 45.66 -18.52 -5.53
CA LEU A 140 46.69 -19.15 -4.68
C LEU A 140 47.25 -20.45 -5.28
N LEU A 141 46.50 -21.12 -6.16
CA LEU A 141 46.86 -22.37 -6.83
C LEU A 141 46.75 -22.21 -8.34
N ALA A 142 47.73 -21.53 -8.95
CA ALA A 142 47.83 -21.42 -10.40
C ALA A 142 48.41 -22.70 -11.00
N ILE A 143 47.57 -23.71 -11.25
CA ILE A 143 47.96 -24.87 -12.06
C ILE A 143 47.82 -24.45 -13.52
N GLU A 144 48.94 -24.44 -14.25
CA GLU A 144 49.13 -23.81 -15.57
C GLU A 144 48.14 -24.24 -16.66
N HIS A 145 47.39 -25.32 -16.46
CA HIS A 145 46.52 -25.90 -17.49
C HIS A 145 45.02 -25.62 -17.27
N LYS A 146 44.63 -24.94 -16.17
CA LYS A 146 43.21 -24.67 -15.83
C LYS A 146 42.85 -23.23 -15.48
N SER A 147 43.83 -22.36 -15.19
CA SER A 147 43.56 -20.98 -14.74
C SER A 147 43.50 -19.97 -15.90
N ARG A 148 42.32 -19.82 -16.51
CA ARG A 148 41.92 -18.59 -17.21
C ARG A 148 41.02 -17.75 -16.31
N VAL A 149 41.53 -17.33 -15.15
CA VAL A 149 40.83 -16.34 -14.31
C VAL A 149 41.38 -14.96 -14.66
N PRO A 150 40.54 -14.01 -15.12
CA PRO A 150 40.98 -12.64 -15.34
C PRO A 150 41.50 -12.07 -14.01
N ARG A 151 42.74 -11.58 -14.01
CA ARG A 151 43.42 -11.11 -12.78
C ARG A 151 42.82 -9.83 -12.16
N PHE A 152 41.79 -9.24 -12.77
CA PHE A 152 41.14 -8.03 -12.29
C PHE A 152 39.64 -8.01 -12.65
N PRO A 153 38.75 -7.58 -11.75
CA PRO A 153 37.39 -7.22 -12.15
C PRO A 153 37.45 -6.00 -13.10
N PRO A 154 36.61 -5.92 -14.15
CA PRO A 154 36.55 -4.72 -14.99
C PRO A 154 36.18 -3.52 -14.11
N ARG A 155 37.02 -2.49 -14.11
CA ARG A 155 36.71 -1.21 -13.44
C ARG A 155 35.38 -0.69 -14.01
N PRO A 156 34.41 -0.28 -13.17
CA PRO A 156 33.22 0.39 -13.68
C PRO A 156 33.67 1.66 -14.43
N ARG A 157 33.25 1.80 -15.69
CA ARG A 157 33.49 3.03 -16.45
C ARG A 157 32.76 4.18 -15.73
N PRO A 158 33.40 5.35 -15.55
CA PRO A 158 32.69 6.53 -15.11
C PRO A 158 31.63 6.87 -16.16
N GLN A 159 30.38 7.02 -15.72
CA GLN A 159 29.31 7.59 -16.52
C GLN A 159 29.55 9.11 -16.53
N LEU A 160 29.81 9.66 -17.72
CA LEU A 160 29.73 11.09 -18.02
C LEU A 160 28.29 11.43 -18.40
#